data_AF-A0A9X0D709-F1
#
_entry.id   AF-A0A9X0D709-F1
#
_cell.length_a   1.000
_cell.length_b   1.000
_cell.length_c   1.000
_cell.angle_alpha   90.00
_cell.angle_beta   90.00
_cell.angle_gamma   90.00
#
_symmetry.space_group_name_H-M   'P 1'
#
loop_
_entity.id
_entity.type
_entity.pdbx_description
1 polymer ?
#
loop_
_entity_poly.entity_id
_entity_poly.type
_entity_poly.pdbx_seq_one_letter_code
_entity_poly.pdbx_strand_id
1 'polypeptide(L)'
;MVTEPNSILFVMDLQLDIPYHFLDDVRKHCVQHKVAYGPLLVRLLCGATTHQLTGFWETAGYGLMAMYKTDWDRIGGMNVKEFNNKWGGEDWEICDRILMDGMEIERLKMMHLFHYFHSKKGMWADVHNATEADYLF
;
A
#
# COMPACT_ATOMS: atom_id res chain seq x y z
N MET A 1 -7.43 -18.46 -2.56
CA MET A 1 -7.95 -17.08 -2.45
C MET A 1 -8.87 -17.02 -1.23
N VAL A 2 -8.91 -15.91 -0.49
CA VAL A 2 -9.77 -15.75 0.70
C VAL A 2 -11.24 -15.80 0.28
N THR A 3 -12.07 -16.60 0.95
CA THR A 3 -13.49 -16.80 0.59
C THR A 3 -14.47 -16.30 1.64
N GLU A 4 -14.03 -16.10 2.88
CA GLU A 4 -14.89 -15.66 3.98
C GLU A 4 -15.25 -14.16 3.82
N PRO A 5 -16.54 -13.80 3.66
CA PRO A 5 -16.95 -12.41 3.38
C PRO A 5 -16.56 -11.41 4.45
N ASN A 6 -16.52 -11.82 5.73
CA ASN A 6 -16.23 -10.94 6.85
C ASN A 6 -14.74 -10.88 7.22
N SER A 7 -13.87 -11.47 6.39
CA SER A 7 -12.42 -11.29 6.54
C SER A 7 -12.00 -9.89 6.13
N ILE A 8 -10.96 -9.36 6.78
CA ILE A 8 -10.24 -8.18 6.30
C ILE A 8 -9.13 -8.67 5.37
N LEU A 9 -9.08 -8.12 4.17
CA LEU A 9 -7.95 -8.26 3.28
C LEU A 9 -6.96 -7.14 3.56
N PHE A 10 -5.68 -7.48 3.64
CA PHE A 10 -4.58 -6.52 3.69
C PHE A 10 -3.67 -6.78 2.50
N VAL A 11 -3.47 -5.77 1.65
CA VAL A 11 -2.46 -5.77 0.58
C VAL A 11 -1.29 -4.90 1.02
N MET A 12 -0.06 -5.36 0.75
CA MET A 12 1.16 -4.75 1.25
C MET A 12 2.34 -4.99 0.33
N ASP A 13 3.31 -4.08 0.41
CA ASP A 13 4.66 -4.29 -0.10
C ASP A 13 5.39 -5.42 0.63
N LEU A 14 6.38 -6.02 -0.04
CA LEU A 14 7.13 -7.16 0.50
C LEU A 14 8.17 -6.77 1.55
N GLN A 15 8.86 -5.63 1.37
CA GLN A 15 10.06 -5.27 2.14
C GLN A 15 9.73 -4.33 3.30
N LEU A 16 8.95 -4.85 4.25
CA LEU A 16 8.47 -4.12 5.42
C LEU A 16 9.04 -4.67 6.73
N ASP A 17 9.29 -3.78 7.68
CA ASP A 17 9.33 -4.12 9.11
C ASP A 17 7.95 -3.80 9.71
N ILE A 18 7.32 -4.80 10.33
CA ILE A 18 5.90 -4.76 10.73
C ILE A 18 5.81 -4.84 12.26
N PRO A 19 5.13 -3.89 12.92
CA PRO A 19 5.04 -3.89 14.37
C PRO A 19 4.08 -4.96 14.89
N TYR A 20 4.27 -5.38 16.14
CA TYR A 20 3.44 -6.42 16.77
C TYR A 20 1.95 -6.04 16.89
N HIS A 21 1.63 -4.75 16.96
CA HIS A 21 0.25 -4.23 17.07
C HIS A 21 -0.43 -4.03 15.71
N PHE A 22 0.24 -4.38 14.60
CA PHE A 22 -0.23 -4.13 13.24
C PHE A 22 -1.64 -4.67 12.99
N LEU A 23 -1.90 -5.94 13.36
CA LEU A 23 -3.20 -6.55 13.11
C LEU A 23 -4.32 -5.93 13.95
N ASP A 24 -4.02 -5.48 15.18
CA ASP A 24 -5.00 -4.84 16.05
C ASP A 24 -5.39 -3.46 15.49
N ASP A 25 -4.42 -2.68 15.02
CA ASP A 25 -4.66 -1.41 14.35
C ASP A 25 -5.48 -1.60 13.07
N VAL A 26 -5.10 -2.55 12.20
CA VAL A 26 -5.86 -2.87 10.99
C VAL A 26 -7.32 -3.20 11.31
N ARG A 27 -7.55 -4.07 12.29
CA ARG A 27 -8.91 -4.48 12.69
C ARG A 27 -9.73 -3.35 13.28
N LYS A 28 -9.09 -2.42 13.99
CA LYS A 28 -9.75 -1.28 14.64
C LYS A 28 -10.21 -0.23 13.63
N HIS A 29 -9.44 -0.06 12.56
CA HIS A 29 -9.63 1.04 11.60
C HIS A 29 -10.37 0.62 10.32
N CYS A 30 -10.50 -0.67 10.02
CA CYS A 30 -11.40 -1.16 8.99
C CYS A 30 -12.85 -1.20 9.48
N VAL A 31 -13.76 -0.52 8.80
CA VAL A 31 -15.20 -0.57 9.07
C VAL A 31 -15.94 -1.02 7.82
N GLN A 32 -16.58 -2.18 7.88
CA GLN A 32 -17.26 -2.77 6.73
C GLN A 32 -18.27 -1.80 6.11
N HIS A 33 -18.21 -1.65 4.79
CA HIS A 33 -19.04 -0.75 3.99
C HIS A 33 -18.87 0.74 4.29
N LYS A 34 -17.80 1.15 5.00
CA LYS A 34 -17.58 2.55 5.38
C LYS A 34 -16.14 3.00 5.24
N VAL A 35 -15.19 2.28 5.82
CA VAL A 35 -13.80 2.74 5.97
C VAL A 35 -12.83 1.64 5.55
N ALA A 36 -12.05 1.94 4.51
CA ALA A 36 -10.79 1.26 4.22
C ALA A 36 -9.66 1.93 5.02
N TYR A 37 -8.62 1.17 5.38
CA TYR A 37 -7.52 1.67 6.19
C TYR A 37 -6.19 1.55 5.44
N GLY A 38 -5.52 2.69 5.23
CA GLY A 38 -4.20 2.78 4.60
C GLY A 38 -3.19 3.33 5.58
N PRO A 39 -2.48 2.49 6.37
CA PRO A 39 -1.52 2.97 7.34
C PRO A 39 -0.36 3.68 6.64
N LEU A 40 0.03 4.82 7.18
CA LEU A 40 1.24 5.53 6.75
C LEU A 40 2.44 4.88 7.43
N LEU A 41 3.42 4.51 6.61
CA LEU A 41 4.69 3.96 7.04
C LEU A 41 5.81 4.99 6.88
N VAL A 42 6.96 4.72 7.49
CA VAL A 42 8.19 5.45 7.20
C VAL A 42 8.97 4.73 6.10
N ARG A 43 9.18 5.41 4.97
CA ARG A 43 10.11 4.96 3.93
C ARG A 43 11.53 5.28 4.37
N LEU A 44 12.33 4.25 4.54
CA LEU A 44 13.76 4.39 4.85
C LEU A 44 14.52 4.82 3.60
N LEU A 45 15.53 5.66 3.76
CA LEU A 45 16.44 6.01 2.66
C LEU A 45 17.40 4.85 2.38
N CYS A 46 18.05 4.91 1.20
CA CYS A 46 19.08 3.93 0.83
C CYS A 46 20.17 3.81 1.92
N GLY A 47 20.45 2.57 2.34
CA GLY A 47 21.42 2.27 3.39
C GLY A 47 20.95 2.51 4.83
N ALA A 48 19.75 3.06 5.05
CA ALA A 48 19.19 3.20 6.39
C ALA A 48 18.61 1.88 6.91
N THR A 49 18.50 1.78 8.25
CA THR A 49 17.97 0.61 8.94
C THR A 49 16.99 1.06 10.03
N THR A 50 16.26 0.12 10.64
CA THR A 50 15.36 0.45 11.76
C THR A 50 16.10 0.84 13.05
N HIS A 51 17.41 0.56 13.14
CA HIS A 51 18.28 1.05 14.22
C HIS A 51 18.83 2.46 13.96
N GLN A 52 18.96 2.86 12.70
CA GLN A 52 19.42 4.18 12.29
C GLN A 52 18.38 4.83 11.37
N LEU A 53 17.39 5.45 12.01
CA LEU A 53 16.20 5.98 11.36
C LEU A 53 16.50 7.22 10.54
N THR A 54 16.77 7.01 9.26
CA THR A 54 16.82 8.05 8.24
C THR A 54 15.78 7.73 7.17
N GLY A 55 14.72 8.54 7.09
CA GLY A 55 13.56 8.27 6.24
C GLY A 55 12.53 9.39 6.29
N PHE A 56 11.39 9.17 5.64
CA PHE A 56 10.27 10.10 5.62
C PHE A 56 8.93 9.35 5.71
N TRP A 57 7.89 10.04 6.18
CA TRP A 57 6.53 9.49 6.14
C TRP A 57 6.04 9.44 4.70
N GLU A 58 5.69 8.25 4.21
CA GLU A 58 5.13 8.06 2.88
C GLU A 58 3.65 8.47 2.89
N THR A 59 3.36 9.70 2.46
CA THR A 59 2.00 10.27 2.43
C THR A 59 1.34 10.22 1.06
N ALA A 60 2.10 9.95 0.00
CA ALA A 60 1.60 9.96 -1.38
C ALA A 60 1.11 8.58 -1.81
N GLY A 61 1.88 7.52 -1.53
CA GLY A 61 1.56 6.16 -1.96
C GLY A 61 0.46 5.49 -1.15
N TYR A 62 -0.20 4.49 -1.76
CA TYR A 62 -1.25 3.66 -1.15
C TYR A 62 -0.93 2.16 -1.27
N GLY A 63 0.36 1.79 -1.40
CA GLY A 63 0.82 0.40 -1.50
C GLY A 63 0.47 -0.50 -0.30
N LEU A 64 -0.02 0.09 0.80
CA LEU A 64 -0.62 -0.62 1.93
C LEU A 64 -2.09 -0.23 2.05
N MET A 65 -2.98 -1.23 1.99
CA MET A 65 -4.42 -1.02 2.06
C MET A 65 -5.11 -2.20 2.72
N ALA A 66 -6.04 -1.89 3.62
CA ALA A 66 -6.88 -2.85 4.31
C ALA A 66 -8.37 -2.54 4.10
N MET A 67 -9.16 -3.55 3.79
CA MET A 67 -10.63 -3.42 3.75
C MET A 67 -11.30 -4.77 3.93
N TYR A 68 -12.59 -4.76 4.25
CA TYR A 68 -13.36 -6.02 4.31
C TYR A 68 -13.42 -6.68 2.94
N LYS A 69 -13.44 -8.02 2.93
CA LYS A 69 -13.52 -8.83 1.71
C LYS A 69 -14.76 -8.49 0.88
N THR A 70 -15.89 -8.24 1.52
CA THR A 70 -17.10 -7.75 0.84
C THR A 70 -16.90 -6.42 0.14
N ASP A 71 -16.12 -5.51 0.73
CA ASP A 71 -15.85 -4.19 0.15
C ASP A 71 -14.88 -4.32 -1.03
N TRP A 72 -13.84 -5.13 -0.86
CA TRP A 72 -12.90 -5.49 -1.93
C TRP A 72 -13.62 -6.06 -3.17
N ASP A 73 -14.55 -6.99 -2.95
CA ASP A 73 -15.33 -7.58 -4.04
C ASP A 73 -16.27 -6.57 -4.68
N ARG A 74 -16.89 -5.69 -3.88
CA ARG A 74 -17.80 -4.65 -4.38
C ARG A 74 -17.08 -3.67 -5.30
N ILE A 75 -15.86 -3.25 -4.96
CA ILE A 75 -15.06 -2.39 -5.82
C ILE A 75 -14.44 -3.13 -7.01
N GLY A 76 -14.51 -4.47 -7.05
CA GLY A 76 -14.01 -5.32 -8.14
C GLY A 76 -12.55 -5.80 -7.97
N GLY A 77 -11.96 -5.64 -6.79
CA GLY A 77 -10.60 -6.06 -6.47
C GLY A 77 -9.51 -5.38 -7.30
N MET A 78 -8.29 -5.91 -7.32
CA MET A 78 -7.18 -5.29 -8.06
C MET A 78 -7.35 -5.38 -9.58
N ASN A 79 -7.07 -4.30 -10.31
CA ASN A 79 -7.05 -4.29 -11.77
C ASN A 79 -5.78 -4.97 -12.32
N VAL A 80 -5.75 -6.30 -12.22
CA VAL A 80 -4.62 -7.13 -12.70
C VAL A 80 -4.51 -7.19 -14.22
N LYS A 81 -5.47 -6.65 -14.97
CA LYS A 81 -5.38 -6.61 -16.43
C LYS A 81 -4.50 -5.47 -16.89
N GLU A 82 -4.68 -4.29 -16.29
CA GLU A 82 -3.93 -3.10 -16.65
C GLU A 82 -2.56 -3.03 -15.96
N PHE A 83 -2.47 -3.48 -14.71
CA PHE A 83 -1.26 -3.37 -13.88
C PHE A 83 -0.47 -4.68 -13.74
N ASN A 84 -0.53 -5.57 -14.74
CA ASN A 84 0.22 -6.84 -14.69
C ASN A 84 1.72 -6.71 -14.98
N ASN A 85 2.12 -5.74 -15.81
CA ASN A 85 3.47 -5.64 -16.37
C ASN A 85 4.03 -4.21 -16.29
N LYS A 86 3.51 -3.39 -15.39
CA LYS A 86 4.00 -2.03 -15.13
C LYS A 86 4.05 -1.77 -13.62
N TRP A 87 4.94 -0.88 -13.20
CA TRP A 87 5.04 -0.47 -11.80
C TRP A 87 4.35 0.89 -11.61
N GLY A 88 3.43 0.96 -10.65
CA GLY A 88 2.81 2.21 -10.19
C GLY A 88 1.45 2.51 -10.83
N GLY A 89 0.62 3.19 -10.03
CA GLY A 89 -0.72 3.67 -10.38
C GLY A 89 -1.85 2.73 -9.96
N GLU A 90 -1.56 1.45 -9.68
CA GLU A 90 -2.55 0.47 -9.24
C GLU A 90 -3.15 0.78 -7.88
N ASP A 91 -2.33 1.37 -7.01
CA ASP A 91 -2.68 1.77 -5.67
C ASP A 91 -3.63 2.98 -5.68
N TRP A 92 -3.33 3.98 -6.51
CA TRP A 92 -4.20 5.13 -6.77
C TRP A 92 -5.51 4.72 -7.45
N GLU A 93 -5.47 3.81 -8.42
CA GLU A 93 -6.68 3.33 -9.11
C GLU A 93 -7.65 2.61 -8.16
N ILE A 94 -7.12 1.80 -7.23
CA ILE A 94 -7.93 1.20 -6.15
C ILE A 94 -8.50 2.30 -5.25
N CYS A 95 -7.70 3.31 -4.88
CA CYS A 95 -8.18 4.41 -4.04
C CYS A 95 -9.35 5.17 -4.67
N ASP A 96 -9.25 5.48 -5.96
CA ASP A 96 -10.32 6.13 -6.71
C ASP A 96 -11.61 5.30 -6.64
N ARG A 97 -11.52 3.97 -6.81
CA ARG A 97 -12.69 3.09 -6.73
C ARG A 97 -13.29 2.99 -5.32
N ILE A 98 -12.48 3.01 -4.27
CA ILE A 98 -12.99 3.07 -2.89
C ILE A 98 -13.80 4.36 -2.69
N LEU A 99 -13.26 5.50 -3.11
CA LEU A 99 -13.92 6.80 -2.96
C LEU A 99 -15.18 6.91 -3.83
N MET A 100 -15.16 6.38 -5.06
CA MET A 100 -16.32 6.34 -5.95
C MET A 100 -17.45 5.44 -5.43
N ASP A 101 -17.13 4.39 -4.68
CA ASP A 101 -18.09 3.53 -3.98
C ASP A 101 -18.73 4.24 -2.76
N GLY A 102 -18.25 5.44 -2.41
CA GLY A 102 -18.74 6.23 -1.28
C GLY A 102 -18.13 5.83 0.06
N MET A 103 -17.07 5.03 0.06
CA MET A 103 -16.28 4.71 1.25
C MET A 103 -15.21 5.78 1.51
N GLU A 104 -14.75 5.84 2.76
CA GLU A 104 -13.63 6.67 3.17
C GLU A 104 -12.34 5.84 3.26
N ILE A 105 -11.20 6.52 3.13
CA ILE A 105 -9.87 5.94 3.37
C ILE A 105 -9.26 6.63 4.59
N GLU A 106 -9.17 5.92 5.71
CA GLU A 106 -8.49 6.43 6.89
C GLU A 106 -6.98 6.21 6.79
N ARG A 107 -6.21 7.28 7.00
CA ARG A 107 -4.75 7.27 6.90
C ARG A 107 -4.12 7.76 8.20
N LEU A 108 -3.49 6.87 8.94
CA LEU A 108 -2.83 7.17 10.22
C LEU A 108 -1.37 6.73 10.19
N LYS A 109 -0.51 7.52 10.84
CA LYS A 109 0.90 7.19 11.04
C LYS A 109 1.01 6.00 11.99
N MET A 110 1.48 4.86 11.47
CA MET A 110 1.74 3.68 12.28
C MET A 110 3.19 3.69 12.75
N MET A 111 3.39 3.72 14.07
CA MET A 111 4.72 3.71 14.65
C MET A 111 5.37 2.34 14.44
N HIS A 112 6.65 2.35 14.11
CA HIS A 112 7.45 1.14 13.85
C HIS A 112 7.04 0.33 12.61
N LEU A 113 6.26 0.92 11.70
CA LEU A 113 6.02 0.38 10.37
C LEU A 113 7.01 1.03 9.39
N PHE A 114 7.94 0.24 8.85
CA PHE A 114 9.02 0.73 8.00
C PHE A 114 9.02 0.02 6.66
N HIS A 115 9.30 0.75 5.58
CA HIS A 115 9.57 0.19 4.26
C HIS A 115 11.03 0.40 3.91
N TYR A 116 11.76 -0.68 3.66
CA TYR A 116 13.16 -0.60 3.28
C TYR A 116 13.31 -0.05 1.86
N PHE A 117 14.30 0.82 1.66
CA PHE A 117 14.61 1.30 0.32
C PHE A 117 14.91 0.14 -0.62
N HIS A 118 14.30 0.17 -1.80
CA HIS A 118 14.68 -0.68 -2.92
C HIS A 118 14.62 0.10 -4.23
N SER A 119 15.49 -0.28 -5.15
CA SER A 119 15.53 0.32 -6.49
C SER A 119 14.50 -0.36 -7.38
N LYS A 120 13.85 0.42 -8.23
CA LYS A 120 12.97 -0.07 -9.30
C LYS A 120 13.75 -0.58 -10.52
N LYS A 121 15.09 -0.46 -10.51
CA LYS A 121 15.94 -0.87 -11.62
C LYS A 121 15.76 -2.35 -11.93
N GLY A 122 15.37 -2.65 -13.16
CA GLY A 122 15.13 -4.02 -13.62
C GLY A 122 13.74 -4.57 -13.29
N MET A 123 12.88 -3.81 -12.59
CA MET A 123 11.46 -4.13 -12.44
C MET A 123 10.68 -3.55 -13.62
N TRP A 124 10.11 -4.41 -14.46
CA TRP A 124 9.09 -4.07 -15.45
C TRP A 124 9.41 -2.85 -16.35
N ALA A 125 10.70 -2.57 -16.58
CA ALA A 125 11.15 -1.38 -17.29
C ALA A 125 10.50 -1.32 -18.68
N ASP A 126 9.93 -0.15 -19.03
CA ASP A 126 9.81 0.24 -20.43
C ASP A 126 11.23 0.23 -21.00
N VAL A 127 11.51 -0.77 -21.84
CA VAL A 127 12.79 -0.96 -22.55
C VAL A 127 13.20 0.22 -23.45
N HIS A 128 12.43 1.33 -23.42
CA HIS A 128 12.56 2.45 -24.33
C HIS A 128 12.83 3.83 -23.70
N ASN A 129 12.77 4.03 -22.37
CA ASN A 129 12.90 5.41 -21.83
C ASN A 129 13.50 5.52 -20.42
N ALA A 130 14.55 4.76 -20.11
CA ALA A 130 15.36 5.04 -18.91
C ALA A 130 16.11 6.37 -19.09
N THR A 131 15.52 7.46 -18.61
CA THR A 131 16.20 8.76 -18.39
C THR A 131 16.30 9.02 -16.89
N GLU A 132 17.25 9.86 -16.50
CA GLU A 132 17.80 10.07 -15.13
C GLU A 132 16.82 10.43 -13.98
N ALA A 133 15.51 10.34 -14.19
CA ALA A 133 14.49 10.63 -13.18
C ALA A 133 14.38 9.57 -12.06
N ASP A 134 15.06 8.42 -12.17
CA ASP A 134 15.05 7.34 -11.17
C ASP A 134 15.75 7.69 -9.83
N TYR A 135 16.27 8.91 -9.69
CA TYR A 135 16.93 9.42 -8.47
C TYR A 135 16.09 10.45 -7.68
N LEU A 136 14.85 10.71 -8.08
CA LEU A 136 13.91 11.51 -7.30
C LEU A 136 12.76 10.60 -6.86
N PHE A 137 12.52 10.57 -5.54
CA PHE A 137 11.56 9.78 -4.75
C PHE A 137 12.09 8.46 -4.13
#